data_AF-A0A143PPV9-F1
#
_entry.id   AF-A0A143PPV9-F1
#
_cell.length_a   1.000
_cell.length_b   1.000
_cell.length_c   1.000
_cell.angle_alpha   90.00
_cell.angle_beta   90.00
_cell.angle_gamma   90.00
#
_symmetry.space_group_name_H-M   'P 1'
#
loop_
_entity.id
_entity.type
_entity.pdbx_description
1 polymer ?
#
loop_
_entity_poly.entity_id
_entity_poly.type
_entity_poly.pdbx_seq_one_letter_code
_entity_poly.pdbx_strand_id
1 'polypeptide(L)'
;MYDGRTLHMRALAAPHWLELTAAITLLLCGSACGGSSSTQTTGPTSLDRCSVSLANSAPQVSAEGGTGTVNLTINRECAWNARAGAEWIAFTSPTSGQGSATLAFTVAPNPRGTPRQAALTVNEGRSDVQQAATPCPFTLDTGGSGFPAVGGTVRVGVNTLDDCTWTAQSSAPWLQVGSGTAQVGSAAVTIVIAANQGPARTGVVTLGGAVWTAAQEAAGPIPVPEPPVAGAPPSPTPTPQPGPTPPVASAPTPGPSPSPSPAPAPTPGQPTPGPSPTPPTTPTPPTTPPATPTPSPGDPSPPTPTPSPTPTPQPTPTPTPTPTPTPTPPTPAPPPPEPPPPEPEPPPPACTYEVKPTAISAAAEGTSETIAVDASRGNCAWTAQSGASWLVLEGTSGVGDGGVTVRVEANTADTPRTGAVTVAAQVIPVSQAAAPGVVVEEVRLEGPASQVSGACPTITFRVEGRLIRTNAATNFPGNRCDRVRDGQVVNVRGTPQRDGSVLATRVQTNGSGSQEEGGGVDALR
;
A
#
# COMPACT_ATOMS: atom_id res chain seq x y z
N MET A 1 86.93 41.97 7.88
CA MET A 1 88.34 41.57 8.06
C MET A 1 88.90 42.36 9.24
N TYR A 2 89.77 41.72 10.02
CA TYR A 2 90.46 42.18 11.25
C TYR A 2 89.72 42.06 12.60
N ASP A 3 89.65 40.80 13.07
CA ASP A 3 90.50 40.22 14.13
C ASP A 3 90.96 41.12 15.32
N GLY A 4 90.65 40.67 16.53
CA GLY A 4 91.71 40.13 17.39
C GLY A 4 92.24 40.93 18.60
N ARG A 5 92.01 40.34 19.78
CA ARG A 5 92.95 40.12 20.92
C ARG A 5 92.95 41.02 22.17
N THR A 6 92.25 40.51 23.19
CA THR A 6 92.67 40.06 24.55
C THR A 6 93.69 40.79 25.46
N LEU A 7 93.23 40.96 26.72
CA LEU A 7 93.83 40.67 28.06
C LEU A 7 94.91 41.60 28.65
N HIS A 8 94.69 42.09 29.89
CA HIS A 8 95.08 41.36 31.11
C HIS A 8 94.54 41.95 32.44
N MET A 9 94.26 41.01 33.36
CA MET A 9 94.02 41.05 34.82
C MET A 9 95.09 41.84 35.61
N ARG A 10 94.97 42.19 36.91
CA ARG A 10 93.99 42.17 38.02
C ARG A 10 94.65 43.01 39.13
N ALA A 11 93.89 43.65 40.02
CA ALA A 11 94.39 43.96 41.37
C ALA A 11 93.25 44.04 42.40
N LEU A 12 93.64 43.74 43.63
CA LEU A 12 92.92 43.40 44.86
C LEU A 12 92.06 44.53 45.46
N ALA A 13 91.09 44.16 46.33
CA ALA A 13 90.54 45.07 47.32
C ALA A 13 90.08 44.36 48.61
N ALA A 14 90.33 45.04 49.73
CA ALA A 14 89.71 44.96 51.06
C ALA A 14 89.47 46.43 51.51
N PRO A 15 88.93 46.74 52.70
CA PRO A 15 87.56 46.48 53.15
C PRO A 15 86.87 47.72 53.83
N HIS A 16 85.59 47.57 54.22
CA HIS A 16 84.85 48.17 55.36
C HIS A 16 84.91 49.69 55.72
N TRP A 17 83.78 50.44 55.61
CA TRP A 17 83.02 51.11 56.71
C TRP A 17 82.01 52.21 56.27
N LEU A 18 80.82 52.14 56.90
CA LEU A 18 79.87 53.16 57.40
C LEU A 18 79.47 54.44 56.60
N GLU A 19 78.15 54.54 56.42
CA GLU A 19 77.23 55.65 56.77
C GLU A 19 76.96 56.83 55.80
N LEU A 20 75.66 57.18 55.78
CA LEU A 20 75.00 58.39 55.28
C LEU A 20 74.83 58.59 53.76
N THR A 21 73.62 58.29 53.27
CA THR A 21 72.77 59.31 52.62
C THR A 21 71.31 58.87 52.64
N ALA A 22 70.52 59.59 53.43
CA ALA A 22 69.07 59.59 53.37
C ALA A 22 68.58 60.45 52.19
N ALA A 23 67.35 60.16 51.78
CA ALA A 23 66.44 60.92 50.91
C ALA A 23 66.44 60.55 49.42
N ILE A 24 65.24 60.11 49.00
CA ILE A 24 64.71 59.98 47.64
C ILE A 24 64.98 58.63 46.95
N THR A 25 64.25 57.60 47.38
CA THR A 25 63.68 56.63 46.45
C THR A 25 62.29 56.25 46.95
N LEU A 26 61.32 57.05 46.53
CA LEU A 26 59.90 56.78 46.67
C LEU A 26 59.55 55.55 45.80
N LEU A 27 58.62 54.74 46.29
CA LEU A 27 57.83 53.73 45.56
C LEU A 27 58.41 52.30 45.51
N LEU A 28 58.06 51.49 46.51
CA LEU A 28 57.34 50.21 46.35
C LEU A 28 57.02 49.63 47.75
N CYS A 29 55.76 49.81 48.16
CA CYS A 29 55.19 49.37 49.43
C CYS A 29 54.90 47.86 49.45
N GLY A 30 55.25 47.21 50.57
CA GLY A 30 54.31 46.46 51.40
C GLY A 30 53.98 45.01 51.02
N SER A 31 53.94 44.17 52.06
CA SER A 31 53.14 42.93 52.19
C SER A 31 53.86 41.59 51.95
N ALA A 32 54.79 41.23 52.83
CA ALA A 32 55.05 39.82 53.13
C ALA A 32 53.99 39.31 54.13
N CYS A 33 52.78 39.05 53.64
CA CYS A 33 51.72 38.33 54.35
C CYS A 33 51.58 36.93 53.75
N GLY A 34 51.20 35.95 54.58
CA GLY A 34 51.13 34.53 54.24
C GLY A 34 50.38 34.24 52.94
N GLY A 35 51.09 33.67 51.97
CA GLY A 35 50.47 33.05 50.81
C GLY A 35 49.91 31.70 51.21
N SER A 36 48.66 31.64 51.66
CA SER A 36 47.88 30.42 51.54
C SER A 36 47.77 30.11 50.05
N SER A 37 48.55 29.15 49.56
CA SER A 37 48.37 28.63 48.22
C SER A 37 47.06 27.84 48.19
N SER A 38 45.97 28.53 47.85
CA SER A 38 44.74 27.86 47.44
C SER A 38 44.95 27.36 46.02
N THR A 39 45.25 26.07 45.87
CA THR A 39 45.06 25.39 44.58
C THR A 39 43.57 25.22 44.37
N GLN A 40 42.94 26.21 43.73
CA GLN A 40 41.62 26.00 43.15
C GLN A 40 41.80 25.04 41.97
N THR A 41 41.55 23.76 42.21
CA THR A 41 41.28 22.82 41.13
C THR A 41 39.93 23.21 40.54
N THR A 42 39.94 24.09 39.54
CA THR A 42 38.84 24.20 38.59
C THR A 42 38.77 22.87 37.85
N GLY A 43 38.11 21.88 38.46
CA GLY A 43 37.66 20.71 37.74
C GLY A 43 36.79 21.17 36.56
N PRO A 44 36.79 20.45 35.44
CA PRO A 44 35.91 20.78 34.32
C PRO A 44 34.48 20.95 34.85
N THR A 45 33.78 21.99 34.38
CA THR A 45 32.36 22.23 34.68
C THR A 45 31.59 20.92 34.47
N SER A 46 30.65 20.58 35.35
CA SER A 46 30.06 19.23 35.47
C SER A 46 29.48 18.64 34.17
N LEU A 47 29.22 19.47 33.15
CA LEU A 47 28.83 19.03 31.81
C LEU A 47 29.89 18.19 31.07
N ASP A 48 31.18 18.48 31.23
CA ASP A 48 32.23 17.73 30.51
C ASP A 48 32.57 16.42 31.21
N ARG A 49 32.39 16.35 32.54
CA ARG A 49 32.77 15.18 33.34
C ARG A 49 31.81 14.00 33.17
N CYS A 50 30.53 14.25 32.92
CA CYS A 50 29.53 13.19 32.74
C CYS A 50 28.95 13.16 31.33
N SER A 51 29.75 13.59 30.33
CA SER A 51 29.35 13.53 28.94
C SER A 51 28.98 12.10 28.54
N VAL A 52 27.77 11.96 28.00
CA VAL A 52 27.21 10.70 27.52
C VAL A 52 27.54 10.50 26.05
N SER A 53 28.07 9.33 25.70
CA SER A 53 28.13 8.86 24.31
C SER A 53 27.31 7.57 24.17
N LEU A 54 26.43 7.55 23.17
CA LEU A 54 25.53 6.43 22.89
C LEU A 54 25.86 5.84 21.52
N ALA A 55 26.07 4.52 21.47
CA ALA A 55 26.14 3.77 20.22
C ALA A 55 24.98 2.76 20.16
N ASN A 56 24.01 3.04 19.30
CA ASN A 56 22.83 2.19 19.09
C ASN A 56 23.11 1.17 17.99
N SER A 57 22.91 -0.12 18.28
CA SER A 57 23.06 -1.21 17.31
C SER A 57 21.85 -1.38 16.38
N ALA A 58 20.71 -0.79 16.72
CA ALA A 58 19.46 -0.87 15.95
C ALA A 58 18.83 0.52 15.75
N PRO A 59 19.51 1.46 15.04
CA PRO A 59 18.93 2.76 14.72
C PRO A 59 17.77 2.68 13.71
N GLN A 60 17.71 1.59 12.94
CA GLN A 60 16.64 1.28 11.98
C GLN A 60 16.16 -0.14 12.24
N VAL A 61 14.84 -0.33 12.34
CA VAL A 61 14.20 -1.63 12.62
C VAL A 61 13.10 -1.89 11.60
N SER A 62 12.93 -3.15 11.20
CA SER A 62 11.84 -3.55 10.31
C SER A 62 10.47 -3.34 10.97
N ALA A 63 9.41 -3.42 10.16
CA ALA A 63 8.04 -3.32 10.65
C ALA A 63 7.68 -4.47 11.61
N GLU A 64 8.35 -5.62 11.54
CA GLU A 64 8.15 -6.75 12.47
C GLU A 64 8.69 -6.46 13.88
N GLY A 65 9.47 -5.39 14.05
CA GLY A 65 10.13 -5.09 15.30
C GLY A 65 11.43 -5.88 15.46
N GLY A 66 11.89 -6.01 16.71
CA GLY A 66 13.13 -6.72 17.00
C GLY A 66 13.75 -6.32 18.33
N THR A 67 15.01 -6.69 18.50
CA THR A 67 15.81 -6.36 19.69
C THR A 67 17.01 -5.51 19.30
N GLY A 68 17.42 -4.60 20.18
CA GLY A 68 18.60 -3.78 20.00
C GLY A 68 19.34 -3.54 21.31
N THR A 69 20.52 -2.93 21.20
CA THR A 69 21.32 -2.50 22.35
C THR A 69 21.81 -1.09 22.14
N VAL A 70 21.79 -0.29 23.21
CA VAL A 70 22.52 0.98 23.28
C VAL A 70 23.72 0.80 24.19
N ASN A 71 24.92 0.96 23.63
CA ASN A 71 26.15 1.01 24.40
C ASN A 71 26.34 2.44 24.92
N LEU A 72 26.25 2.59 26.24
CA LEU A 72 26.49 3.82 26.97
C LEU A 72 27.97 3.89 27.38
N THR A 73 28.66 4.92 26.91
CA THR A 73 29.99 5.29 27.42
C THR A 73 29.86 6.55 28.26
N ILE A 74 30.18 6.45 29.55
CA ILE A 74 30.16 7.55 30.51
C ILE A 74 31.19 7.27 31.62
N ASN A 75 31.71 8.31 32.27
CA ASN A 75 32.66 8.16 33.36
C ASN A 75 32.09 7.34 34.52
N ARG A 76 32.94 6.53 35.16
CA ARG A 76 32.56 5.52 36.16
C ARG A 76 31.82 6.11 37.37
N GLU A 77 32.15 7.33 37.77
CA GLU A 77 31.48 8.01 38.88
C GLU A 77 30.08 8.55 38.55
N CYS A 78 29.69 8.62 37.27
CA CYS A 78 28.44 9.25 36.85
C CYS A 78 27.25 8.30 36.92
N ALA A 79 26.19 8.73 37.59
CA ALA A 79 24.91 8.04 37.58
C ALA A 79 24.13 8.39 36.30
N TRP A 80 23.28 7.46 35.86
CA TRP A 80 22.45 7.65 34.69
C TRP A 80 21.06 7.04 34.85
N ASN A 81 20.10 7.61 34.13
CA ASN A 81 18.77 7.06 33.93
C ASN A 81 18.40 7.06 32.44
N ALA A 82 17.79 5.97 32.00
CA ALA A 82 17.37 5.72 30.63
C ALA A 82 15.83 5.73 30.54
N ARG A 83 15.31 6.26 29.43
CA ARG A 83 13.87 6.27 29.11
C ARG A 83 13.64 6.06 27.63
N ALA A 84 12.59 5.32 27.30
CA ALA A 84 12.08 5.20 25.94
C ALA A 84 11.04 6.30 25.69
N GLY A 85 11.13 6.96 24.54
CA GLY A 85 10.23 8.04 24.14
C GLY A 85 8.87 7.58 23.62
N ALA A 86 8.66 6.27 23.47
CA ALA A 86 7.39 5.68 23.08
C ALA A 86 7.21 4.28 23.67
N GLU A 87 5.95 3.89 23.90
CA GLU A 87 5.56 2.61 24.51
C GLU A 87 5.89 1.37 23.67
N TRP A 88 6.07 1.54 22.35
CA TRP A 88 6.47 0.46 21.45
C TRP A 88 7.97 0.14 21.50
N ILE A 89 8.75 0.87 22.31
CA ILE A 89 10.13 0.52 22.67
C ILE A 89 10.20 0.26 24.17
N ALA A 90 10.71 -0.91 24.57
CA ALA A 90 10.84 -1.27 25.98
C ALA A 90 12.27 -1.70 26.31
N PHE A 91 12.86 -1.11 27.36
CA PHE A 91 14.13 -1.62 27.88
C PHE A 91 13.90 -2.97 28.58
N THR A 92 14.75 -3.95 28.25
CA THR A 92 14.78 -5.27 28.88
C THR A 92 15.92 -5.40 29.89
N SER A 93 16.85 -4.44 29.90
CA SER A 93 17.87 -4.25 30.93
C SER A 93 17.45 -3.18 31.96
N PRO A 94 18.14 -3.09 33.13
CA PRO A 94 17.93 -1.98 34.07
C PRO A 94 18.06 -0.61 33.40
N THR A 95 17.15 0.30 33.71
CA THR A 95 17.09 1.67 33.15
C THR A 95 17.76 2.72 34.03
N SER A 96 18.49 2.33 35.07
CA SER A 96 19.31 3.23 35.87
C SER A 96 20.57 2.53 36.34
N GLY A 97 21.65 3.28 36.51
CA GLY A 97 22.91 2.73 36.99
C GLY A 97 24.00 3.77 37.11
N GLN A 98 25.25 3.30 37.14
CA GLN A 98 26.44 4.13 37.26
C GLN A 98 27.54 3.61 36.33
N GLY A 99 28.30 4.52 35.70
CA GLY A 99 29.36 4.18 34.75
C GLY A 99 28.85 3.56 33.44
N SER A 100 29.77 3.22 32.52
CA SER A 100 29.41 2.64 31.23
C SER A 100 28.58 1.34 31.36
N ALA A 101 27.63 1.15 30.44
CA ALA A 101 26.72 0.00 30.44
C ALA A 101 26.23 -0.34 29.03
N THR A 102 25.69 -1.54 28.85
CA THR A 102 24.94 -1.92 27.65
C THR A 102 23.47 -2.05 28.02
N LEU A 103 22.64 -1.22 27.42
CA LEU A 103 21.20 -1.20 27.64
C LEU A 103 20.50 -2.00 26.53
N ALA A 104 19.88 -3.12 26.88
CA ALA A 104 19.10 -3.93 25.95
C ALA A 104 17.66 -3.42 25.87
N PHE A 105 17.10 -3.40 24.66
CA PHE A 105 15.72 -3.00 24.41
C PHE A 105 15.05 -3.86 23.33
N THR A 106 13.73 -3.87 23.34
CA THR A 106 12.87 -4.45 22.31
C THR A 106 12.07 -3.36 21.61
N VAL A 107 11.73 -3.63 20.36
CA VAL A 107 10.87 -2.80 19.50
C VAL A 107 9.68 -3.67 19.10
N ALA A 108 8.47 -3.28 19.48
CA ALA A 108 7.25 -3.98 19.11
C ALA A 108 6.94 -3.82 17.61
N PRO A 109 6.22 -4.77 16.97
CA PRO A 109 5.83 -4.63 15.57
C PRO A 109 5.03 -3.34 15.29
N ASN A 110 5.22 -2.77 14.10
CA ASN A 110 4.49 -1.62 13.57
C ASN A 110 3.44 -2.06 12.54
N PRO A 111 2.17 -2.29 12.92
CA PRO A 111 1.14 -2.80 12.01
C PRO A 111 0.59 -1.74 11.04
N ARG A 112 1.22 -0.55 10.98
CA ARG A 112 0.75 0.60 10.21
C ARG A 112 1.49 0.71 8.88
N GLY A 113 0.80 1.18 7.85
CA GLY A 113 1.36 1.54 6.53
C GLY A 113 2.28 2.77 6.56
N THR A 114 2.44 3.39 7.73
CA THR A 114 3.30 4.56 7.95
C THR A 114 4.49 4.25 8.88
N PRO A 115 5.70 4.76 8.59
CA PRO A 115 6.87 4.58 9.44
C PRO A 115 6.71 5.39 10.73
N ARG A 116 7.36 4.94 11.81
CA ARG A 116 7.33 5.62 13.11
C ARG A 116 8.73 5.75 13.70
N GLN A 117 8.94 6.74 14.56
CA GLN A 117 10.23 7.00 15.20
C GLN A 117 10.03 7.37 16.65
N ALA A 118 10.95 6.95 17.51
CA ALA A 118 11.03 7.38 18.90
C ALA A 118 12.48 7.44 19.38
N ALA A 119 12.73 8.23 20.43
CA ALA A 119 14.04 8.41 20.99
C ALA A 119 14.26 7.50 22.21
N LEU A 120 15.45 6.92 22.32
CA LEU A 120 16.02 6.43 23.57
C LEU A 120 16.83 7.57 24.18
N THR A 121 16.52 7.94 25.43
CA THR A 121 17.23 9.01 26.14
C THR A 121 17.94 8.45 27.35
N VAL A 122 19.23 8.77 27.53
CA VAL A 122 20.03 8.45 28.71
C VAL A 122 20.64 9.76 29.21
N ASN A 123 20.16 10.25 30.36
CA ASN A 123 20.43 11.62 30.82
C ASN A 123 20.12 12.67 29.73
N GLU A 124 21.14 13.40 29.26
CA GLU A 124 21.10 14.33 28.13
C GLU A 124 21.38 13.68 26.76
N GLY A 125 21.94 12.46 26.75
CA GLY A 125 22.23 11.73 25.52
C GLY A 125 20.95 11.21 24.86
N ARG A 126 20.87 11.36 23.54
CA ARG A 126 19.72 10.92 22.72
C ARG A 126 20.18 10.01 21.59
N SER A 127 19.48 8.91 21.38
CA SER A 127 19.62 8.06 20.20
C SER A 127 18.25 7.73 19.63
N ASP A 128 18.05 7.93 18.33
CA ASP A 128 16.76 7.66 17.70
C ASP A 128 16.68 6.22 17.17
N VAL A 129 15.48 5.65 17.26
CA VAL A 129 15.09 4.38 16.64
C VAL A 129 13.99 4.69 15.64
N GLN A 130 14.26 4.45 14.36
CA GLN A 130 13.24 4.51 13.31
C GLN A 130 12.77 3.10 13.01
N GLN A 131 11.46 2.93 12.87
CA GLN A 131 10.84 1.67 12.53
C GLN A 131 10.06 1.82 11.23
N ALA A 132 10.35 0.93 10.28
CA ALA A 132 9.70 0.91 8.98
C ALA A 132 8.18 0.70 9.09
N ALA A 133 7.45 1.14 8.07
CA ALA A 133 6.05 0.82 7.86
C ALA A 133 5.87 -0.67 7.54
N THR A 134 4.75 -1.26 7.96
CA THR A 134 4.28 -2.52 7.36
C THR A 134 3.91 -2.27 5.90
N PRO A 135 4.42 -3.07 4.94
CA PRO A 135 4.00 -2.95 3.55
C PRO A 135 2.48 -3.06 3.42
N CYS A 136 1.86 -2.10 2.73
CA CYS A 136 0.42 -2.09 2.51
C CYS A 136 -0.01 -3.33 1.71
N PRO A 137 -0.79 -4.25 2.30
CA PRO A 137 -1.37 -5.36 1.55
C PRO A 137 -2.56 -4.80 0.76
N PHE A 138 -2.58 -5.00 -0.55
CA PHE A 138 -3.72 -4.64 -1.39
C PHE A 138 -4.32 -5.92 -1.95
N THR A 139 -5.58 -6.18 -1.61
CA THR A 139 -6.34 -7.30 -2.16
C THR A 139 -7.64 -6.79 -2.76
N LEU A 140 -8.09 -7.43 -3.83
CA LEU A 140 -9.34 -7.09 -4.52
C LEU A 140 -10.41 -8.08 -4.13
N ASP A 141 -11.60 -7.60 -3.75
CA ASP A 141 -12.73 -8.47 -3.42
C ASP A 141 -13.32 -9.18 -4.66
N THR A 142 -13.11 -8.59 -5.84
CA THR A 142 -13.66 -9.03 -7.11
C THR A 142 -12.57 -9.01 -8.18
N GLY A 143 -12.23 -10.18 -8.72
CA GLY A 143 -11.38 -10.29 -9.90
C GLY A 143 -12.13 -9.84 -11.16
N GLY A 144 -11.42 -9.32 -12.16
CA GLY A 144 -12.06 -8.95 -13.43
C GLY A 144 -12.33 -10.18 -14.31
N SER A 145 -13.44 -10.18 -15.05
CA SER A 145 -13.75 -11.23 -16.04
C SER A 145 -14.86 -10.83 -17.01
N GLY A 146 -14.93 -11.58 -18.12
CA GLY A 146 -15.65 -11.33 -19.38
C GLY A 146 -16.88 -10.42 -19.34
N PHE A 147 -16.79 -9.32 -20.07
CA PHE A 147 -17.86 -8.34 -20.22
C PHE A 147 -18.46 -8.42 -21.63
N PRO A 148 -19.80 -8.32 -21.76
CA PRO A 148 -20.43 -8.26 -23.06
C PRO A 148 -20.01 -6.99 -23.80
N ALA A 149 -20.12 -7.02 -25.13
CA ALA A 149 -19.80 -5.87 -25.97
C ALA A 149 -20.58 -4.60 -25.61
N VAL A 150 -21.76 -4.70 -24.99
CA VAL A 150 -22.52 -3.53 -24.52
C VAL A 150 -21.82 -2.78 -23.37
N GLY A 151 -20.88 -3.41 -22.67
CA GLY A 151 -20.21 -2.85 -21.51
C GLY A 151 -21.05 -2.96 -20.23
N GLY A 152 -20.81 -2.07 -19.28
CA GLY A 152 -21.50 -2.08 -17.98
C GLY A 152 -20.76 -1.28 -16.91
N THR A 153 -21.13 -1.50 -15.65
CA THR A 153 -20.43 -0.95 -14.48
C THR A 153 -20.13 -2.07 -13.50
N VAL A 154 -18.97 -2.01 -12.85
CA VAL A 154 -18.56 -2.96 -11.83
C VAL A 154 -18.00 -2.19 -10.63
N ARG A 155 -18.26 -2.69 -9.43
CA ARG A 155 -17.70 -2.16 -8.19
C ARG A 155 -16.65 -3.14 -7.70
N VAL A 156 -15.42 -2.66 -7.50
CA VAL A 156 -14.28 -3.45 -7.03
C VAL A 156 -13.87 -2.90 -5.67
N GLY A 157 -14.01 -3.69 -4.62
CA GLY A 157 -13.49 -3.37 -3.29
C GLY A 157 -11.99 -3.64 -3.22
N VAL A 158 -11.27 -2.68 -2.65
CA VAL A 158 -9.85 -2.77 -2.32
C VAL A 158 -9.75 -2.86 -0.80
N ASN A 159 -9.17 -3.95 -0.32
CA ASN A 159 -8.94 -4.16 1.11
C ASN A 159 -7.47 -3.93 1.43
N THR A 160 -7.19 -3.06 2.40
CA THR A 160 -5.86 -2.68 2.89
C THR A 160 -5.91 -2.13 4.32
N LEU A 161 -4.77 -1.70 4.88
CA LEU A 161 -4.69 -1.10 6.22
C LEU A 161 -5.23 0.33 6.21
N ASP A 162 -5.81 0.79 7.32
CA ASP A 162 -6.54 2.06 7.41
C ASP A 162 -5.72 3.32 7.04
N ASP A 163 -4.40 3.25 7.16
CA ASP A 163 -3.48 4.36 6.87
C ASP A 163 -2.76 4.22 5.53
N CYS A 164 -3.09 3.19 4.74
CA CYS A 164 -2.56 3.03 3.40
C CYS A 164 -3.23 4.01 2.44
N THR A 165 -2.42 4.90 1.87
CA THR A 165 -2.83 5.75 0.75
C THR A 165 -2.55 5.03 -0.56
N TRP A 166 -3.51 5.03 -1.48
CA TRP A 166 -3.36 4.36 -2.76
C TRP A 166 -4.13 5.05 -3.87
N THR A 167 -3.80 4.71 -5.12
CA THR A 167 -4.48 5.26 -6.28
C THR A 167 -5.10 4.21 -7.19
N ALA A 168 -6.15 4.63 -7.90
CA ALA A 168 -6.82 3.88 -8.94
C ALA A 168 -6.48 4.47 -10.31
N GLN A 169 -5.88 3.69 -11.19
CA GLN A 169 -5.45 4.14 -12.52
C GLN A 169 -5.86 3.12 -13.59
N SER A 170 -6.50 3.59 -14.65
CA SER A 170 -6.80 2.75 -15.81
C SER A 170 -5.71 2.89 -16.87
N SER A 171 -5.34 1.77 -17.50
CA SER A 171 -4.48 1.75 -18.69
C SER A 171 -5.26 1.89 -20.00
N ALA A 172 -6.60 1.88 -19.94
CA ALA A 172 -7.45 1.87 -21.12
C ALA A 172 -8.59 2.90 -21.00
N PRO A 173 -8.78 3.82 -21.95
CA PRO A 173 -9.79 4.88 -21.85
C PRO A 173 -11.24 4.37 -21.84
N TRP A 174 -11.48 3.12 -22.29
CA TRP A 174 -12.78 2.45 -22.23
C TRP A 174 -13.10 1.84 -20.85
N LEU A 175 -12.12 1.82 -19.94
CA LEU A 175 -12.29 1.50 -18.52
C LEU A 175 -12.16 2.80 -17.72
N GLN A 176 -13.29 3.44 -17.42
CA GLN A 176 -13.31 4.69 -16.67
C GLN A 176 -13.41 4.41 -15.18
N VAL A 177 -12.42 4.88 -14.43
CA VAL A 177 -12.41 4.84 -12.97
C VAL A 177 -13.22 6.03 -12.46
N GLY A 178 -14.21 5.80 -11.60
CA GLY A 178 -15.03 6.85 -11.00
C GLY A 178 -14.21 7.89 -10.21
N SER A 179 -14.80 9.05 -9.92
CA SER A 179 -14.12 10.17 -9.23
C SER A 179 -13.57 9.76 -7.86
N GLY A 180 -12.30 10.10 -7.59
CA GLY A 180 -11.60 9.78 -6.35
C GLY A 180 -10.40 8.86 -6.55
N THR A 181 -9.49 9.19 -7.48
CA THR A 181 -8.35 8.31 -7.79
C THR A 181 -7.32 8.19 -6.68
N ALA A 182 -7.38 8.99 -5.62
CA ALA A 182 -6.58 8.82 -4.40
C ALA A 182 -7.52 8.45 -3.24
N GLN A 183 -7.22 7.33 -2.59
CA GLN A 183 -8.03 6.74 -1.52
C GLN A 183 -7.15 6.46 -0.29
N VAL A 184 -7.78 6.37 0.87
CA VAL A 184 -7.14 6.02 2.14
C VAL A 184 -7.89 4.85 2.75
N GLY A 185 -7.14 3.86 3.25
CA GLY A 185 -7.74 2.66 3.83
C GLY A 185 -8.46 1.81 2.79
N SER A 186 -9.27 0.87 3.29
CA SER A 186 -10.11 0.04 2.43
C SER A 186 -11.21 0.88 1.78
N ALA A 187 -11.35 0.82 0.46
CA ALA A 187 -12.39 1.54 -0.26
C ALA A 187 -12.80 0.78 -1.53
N ALA A 188 -13.97 1.12 -2.08
CA ALA A 188 -14.46 0.50 -3.30
C ALA A 188 -14.49 1.48 -4.47
N VAL A 189 -14.02 1.01 -5.61
CA VAL A 189 -13.90 1.77 -6.85
C VAL A 189 -14.96 1.30 -7.82
N THR A 190 -15.71 2.25 -8.37
CA THR A 190 -16.62 1.96 -9.48
C THR A 190 -15.87 2.13 -10.79
N ILE A 191 -15.90 1.10 -11.63
CA ILE A 191 -15.29 1.09 -12.95
C ILE A 191 -16.42 1.01 -13.98
N VAL A 192 -16.49 2.00 -14.87
CA VAL A 192 -17.41 2.02 -16.00
C VAL A 192 -16.70 1.42 -17.21
N ILE A 193 -17.34 0.45 -17.83
CA ILE A 193 -16.84 -0.29 -18.97
C ILE A 193 -17.65 0.18 -20.18
N ALA A 194 -17.01 0.97 -21.05
CA ALA A 194 -17.67 1.49 -22.25
C ALA A 194 -18.01 0.36 -23.23
N ALA A 195 -19.05 0.55 -24.03
CA ALA A 195 -19.41 -0.39 -25.09
C ALA A 195 -18.26 -0.58 -26.09
N ASN A 196 -18.12 -1.79 -26.62
CA ASN A 196 -17.18 -2.16 -27.65
C ASN A 196 -17.91 -2.33 -28.99
N GLN A 197 -17.52 -1.56 -30.00
CA GLN A 197 -18.04 -1.68 -31.37
C GLN A 197 -17.07 -2.41 -32.32
N GLY A 198 -15.91 -2.84 -31.82
CA GLY A 198 -14.86 -3.48 -32.60
C GLY A 198 -14.57 -4.92 -32.20
N PRO A 199 -13.38 -5.45 -32.54
CA PRO A 199 -12.89 -6.74 -32.07
C PRO A 199 -12.83 -6.83 -30.54
N ALA A 200 -12.75 -8.05 -30.00
CA ALA A 200 -12.58 -8.27 -28.57
C ALA A 200 -11.33 -7.54 -28.05
N ARG A 201 -11.41 -6.99 -26.85
CA ARG A 201 -10.36 -6.14 -26.26
C ARG A 201 -10.13 -6.45 -24.79
N THR A 202 -8.91 -6.23 -24.33
CA THR A 202 -8.52 -6.40 -22.91
C THR A 202 -7.95 -5.10 -22.38
N GLY A 203 -8.21 -4.81 -21.11
CA GLY A 203 -7.77 -3.59 -20.45
C GLY A 203 -7.54 -3.85 -18.97
N VAL A 204 -6.76 -2.97 -18.33
CA VAL A 204 -6.33 -3.14 -16.94
C VAL A 204 -6.63 -1.88 -16.15
N VAL A 205 -7.06 -2.07 -14.91
CA VAL A 205 -7.11 -1.03 -13.88
C VAL A 205 -6.21 -1.45 -12.73
N THR A 206 -5.26 -0.59 -12.37
CA THR A 206 -4.40 -0.77 -11.20
C THR A 206 -5.02 -0.07 -10.00
N LEU A 207 -5.15 -0.79 -8.88
CA LEU A 207 -5.82 -0.38 -7.65
C LEU A 207 -4.85 -0.60 -6.48
N GLY A 208 -4.12 0.43 -6.08
CA GLY A 208 -3.07 0.29 -5.05
C GLY A 208 -1.98 -0.71 -5.44
N GLY A 209 -1.63 -0.81 -6.71
CA GLY A 209 -0.68 -1.80 -7.22
C GLY A 209 -1.27 -3.20 -7.44
N ALA A 210 -2.47 -3.51 -6.94
CA ALA A 210 -3.20 -4.70 -7.33
C ALA A 210 -3.79 -4.52 -8.75
N VAL A 211 -3.77 -5.59 -9.54
CA VAL A 211 -4.15 -5.55 -10.96
C VAL A 211 -5.55 -6.13 -11.16
N TRP A 212 -6.46 -5.34 -11.72
CA TRP A 212 -7.79 -5.76 -12.12
C TRP A 212 -7.91 -5.78 -13.65
N THR A 213 -8.21 -6.94 -14.24
CA THR A 213 -8.19 -7.13 -15.71
C THR A 213 -9.59 -7.35 -16.27
N ALA A 214 -10.01 -6.53 -17.23
CA ALA A 214 -11.25 -6.73 -17.97
C ALA A 214 -10.98 -7.26 -19.38
N ALA A 215 -11.61 -8.37 -19.74
CA ALA A 215 -11.76 -8.81 -21.12
C ALA A 215 -13.18 -8.46 -21.59
N GLN A 216 -13.29 -7.78 -22.72
CA GLN A 216 -14.57 -7.38 -23.30
C GLN A 216 -14.74 -8.00 -24.69
N GLU A 217 -15.90 -8.61 -24.90
CA GLU A 217 -16.24 -9.29 -26.15
C GLU A 217 -16.26 -8.34 -27.36
N ALA A 218 -16.08 -8.91 -28.54
CA ALA A 218 -16.28 -8.20 -29.80
C ALA A 218 -17.74 -7.81 -29.97
N ALA A 219 -18.01 -6.74 -30.70
CA ALA A 219 -19.37 -6.47 -31.16
C ALA A 219 -19.89 -7.68 -31.96
N GLY A 220 -21.07 -8.18 -31.60
CA GLY A 220 -21.73 -9.25 -32.37
C GLY A 220 -21.93 -8.81 -33.82
N PRO A 221 -22.05 -9.76 -34.78
CA PRO A 221 -22.32 -9.42 -36.17
C PRO A 221 -23.55 -8.51 -36.22
N ILE A 222 -23.41 -7.33 -36.85
CA ILE A 222 -24.54 -6.46 -37.11
C ILE A 222 -25.58 -7.34 -37.83
N PRO A 223 -26.82 -7.46 -37.32
CA PRO A 223 -27.86 -8.17 -38.07
C PRO A 223 -27.97 -7.48 -39.42
N VAL A 224 -27.56 -8.17 -40.47
CA VAL A 224 -27.77 -7.71 -41.85
C VAL A 224 -29.27 -7.50 -41.96
N PRO A 225 -29.76 -6.29 -42.30
CA PRO A 225 -31.19 -6.09 -42.51
C PRO A 225 -31.62 -7.11 -43.55
N GLU A 226 -32.54 -7.98 -43.15
CA GLU A 226 -33.09 -9.02 -44.01
C GLU A 226 -33.57 -8.34 -45.30
N PRO A 227 -33.13 -8.79 -46.49
CA PRO A 227 -33.61 -8.22 -47.74
C PRO A 227 -35.14 -8.32 -47.74
N PRO A 228 -35.87 -7.27 -48.17
CA PRO A 228 -37.32 -7.29 -48.14
C PRO A 228 -37.81 -8.51 -48.90
N VAL A 229 -38.50 -9.42 -48.20
CA VAL A 229 -39.13 -10.59 -48.80
C VAL A 229 -40.16 -10.08 -49.80
N ALA A 230 -39.83 -10.16 -51.09
CA ALA A 230 -40.76 -9.90 -52.17
C ALA A 230 -41.85 -10.98 -52.12
N GLY A 231 -43.05 -10.62 -51.64
CA GLY A 231 -44.22 -11.48 -51.74
C GLY A 231 -45.15 -11.56 -50.53
N ALA A 232 -44.98 -10.75 -49.47
CA ALA A 232 -46.02 -10.68 -48.45
C ALA A 232 -47.32 -10.10 -49.04
N PRO A 233 -48.47 -10.78 -48.96
CA PRO A 233 -49.74 -10.27 -49.46
C PRO A 233 -50.14 -9.00 -48.70
N PRO A 234 -50.86 -8.05 -49.34
CA PRO A 234 -51.21 -6.79 -48.71
C PRO A 234 -52.07 -7.04 -47.46
N SER A 235 -51.64 -6.43 -46.35
CA SER A 235 -52.40 -6.35 -45.11
C SER A 235 -53.79 -5.71 -45.39
N PRO A 236 -54.90 -6.21 -44.82
CA PRO A 236 -56.22 -5.65 -45.07
C PRO A 236 -56.29 -4.19 -44.62
N THR A 237 -56.86 -3.36 -45.50
CA THR A 237 -57.13 -1.93 -45.28
C THR A 237 -57.95 -1.72 -43.99
N PRO A 238 -57.52 -0.84 -43.06
CA PRO A 238 -58.33 -0.51 -41.89
C PRO A 238 -59.62 0.22 -42.32
N THR A 239 -60.75 -0.24 -41.80
CA THR A 239 -62.08 0.31 -42.03
C THR A 239 -62.18 1.75 -41.47
N PRO A 240 -62.84 2.71 -42.15
CA PRO A 240 -62.93 4.09 -41.66
C PRO A 240 -63.80 4.18 -40.40
N GLN A 241 -63.24 4.73 -39.32
CA GLN A 241 -63.95 5.07 -38.10
C GLN A 241 -64.84 6.31 -38.31
N PRO A 242 -66.10 6.36 -37.81
CA PRO A 242 -66.97 7.52 -37.99
C PRO A 242 -66.43 8.76 -37.26
N GLY A 243 -66.51 9.92 -37.92
CA GLY A 243 -66.01 11.20 -37.43
C GLY A 243 -66.82 11.78 -36.26
N PRO A 244 -66.18 12.59 -35.37
CA PRO A 244 -66.84 13.21 -34.24
C PRO A 244 -67.80 14.34 -34.68
N THR A 245 -68.98 14.34 -34.06
CA THR A 245 -70.06 15.34 -34.19
C THR A 245 -69.65 16.68 -33.56
N PRO A 246 -70.01 17.85 -34.14
CA PRO A 246 -69.58 19.16 -33.63
C PRO A 246 -70.40 19.62 -32.41
N PRO A 247 -69.80 20.27 -31.39
CA PRO A 247 -70.57 20.91 -30.34
C PRO A 247 -71.00 22.32 -30.73
N VAL A 248 -72.27 22.61 -30.44
CA VAL A 248 -72.93 23.92 -30.54
C VAL A 248 -72.42 24.86 -29.43
N ALA A 249 -72.21 26.13 -29.79
CA ALA A 249 -71.71 27.20 -28.92
C ALA A 249 -72.73 27.66 -27.86
N SER A 250 -72.24 28.04 -26.66
CA SER A 250 -72.90 29.04 -25.79
C SER A 250 -71.94 29.65 -24.74
N ALA A 251 -71.83 31.00 -24.84
CA ALA A 251 -71.64 32.05 -23.83
C ALA A 251 -70.31 32.19 -23.03
N PRO A 252 -69.90 33.45 -22.69
CA PRO A 252 -68.51 33.80 -22.41
C PRO A 252 -68.14 33.73 -20.92
N THR A 253 -66.93 33.25 -20.63
CA THR A 253 -66.33 33.19 -19.28
C THR A 253 -65.31 34.33 -19.10
N PRO A 254 -65.16 34.93 -17.90
CA PRO A 254 -64.37 36.15 -17.70
C PRO A 254 -62.86 35.98 -17.89
N GLY A 255 -62.19 37.08 -18.28
CA GLY A 255 -60.76 37.18 -18.58
C GLY A 255 -59.79 36.96 -17.40
N PRO A 256 -58.47 37.07 -17.67
CA PRO A 256 -57.42 36.34 -16.96
C PRO A 256 -57.07 36.94 -15.60
N SER A 257 -56.86 36.09 -14.60
CA SER A 257 -56.17 36.44 -13.36
C SER A 257 -54.70 35.99 -13.45
N PRO A 258 -53.72 36.83 -13.07
CA PRO A 258 -52.30 36.55 -13.30
C PRO A 258 -51.77 35.41 -12.41
N SER A 259 -50.92 34.57 -13.01
CA SER A 259 -50.16 33.51 -12.35
C SER A 259 -49.13 34.10 -11.37
N PRO A 260 -48.96 33.54 -10.15
CA PRO A 260 -47.95 34.04 -9.23
C PRO A 260 -46.53 33.66 -9.69
N SER A 261 -45.63 34.63 -9.54
CA SER A 261 -44.18 34.57 -9.80
C SER A 261 -43.47 33.50 -8.95
N PRO A 262 -42.36 32.88 -9.40
CA PRO A 262 -41.57 31.95 -8.60
C PRO A 262 -40.82 32.70 -7.48
N ALA A 263 -40.91 32.21 -6.24
CA ALA A 263 -40.17 32.72 -5.10
C ALA A 263 -38.70 32.21 -5.09
N PRO A 264 -37.73 32.98 -4.55
CA PRO A 264 -36.30 32.82 -4.80
C PRO A 264 -35.62 31.75 -3.94
N ALA A 265 -34.44 31.33 -4.42
CA ALA A 265 -33.54 30.34 -3.82
C ALA A 265 -33.08 30.67 -2.39
N PRO A 266 -32.88 29.68 -1.50
CA PRO A 266 -32.27 29.92 -0.20
C PRO A 266 -30.74 29.89 -0.29
N THR A 267 -30.11 30.97 0.18
CA THR A 267 -28.69 31.09 0.49
C THR A 267 -28.37 30.43 1.85
N PRO A 268 -27.16 29.87 2.08
CA PRO A 268 -26.84 29.07 3.26
C PRO A 268 -26.87 29.86 4.57
N GLY A 269 -27.62 29.34 5.55
CA GLY A 269 -27.62 29.79 6.93
C GLY A 269 -27.29 28.64 7.89
N GLN A 270 -26.18 28.82 8.60
CA GLN A 270 -25.77 28.34 9.93
C GLN A 270 -26.67 27.32 10.68
N PRO A 271 -26.09 26.31 11.36
CA PRO A 271 -26.84 25.19 11.92
C PRO A 271 -27.67 25.59 13.14
N THR A 272 -28.93 25.20 13.15
CA THR A 272 -29.79 25.19 14.35
C THR A 272 -29.86 23.77 14.95
N PRO A 273 -30.08 23.65 16.27
CA PRO A 273 -29.61 22.53 17.09
C PRO A 273 -30.37 21.23 16.85
N GLY A 274 -29.63 20.11 16.92
CA GLY A 274 -30.16 18.76 16.87
C GLY A 274 -31.06 18.42 18.08
N PRO A 275 -31.71 17.24 18.04
CA PRO A 275 -32.67 16.83 19.07
C PRO A 275 -32.05 16.85 20.46
N SER A 276 -32.78 17.45 21.41
CA SER A 276 -32.42 17.46 22.82
C SER A 276 -32.27 16.02 23.34
N PRO A 277 -31.18 15.68 24.05
CA PRO A 277 -30.97 14.35 24.57
C PRO A 277 -32.02 14.03 25.63
N THR A 278 -32.67 12.87 25.50
CA THR A 278 -33.34 12.22 26.63
C THR A 278 -32.36 12.14 27.80
N PRO A 279 -32.73 12.58 29.02
CA PRO A 279 -31.82 12.58 30.16
C PRO A 279 -31.29 11.17 30.44
N PRO A 280 -30.04 11.03 30.89
CA PRO A 280 -29.50 9.74 31.28
C PRO A 280 -30.36 9.19 32.42
N THR A 281 -30.85 7.96 32.26
CA THR A 281 -31.36 7.18 33.37
C THR A 281 -30.26 7.11 34.43
N THR A 282 -30.56 7.68 35.60
CA THR A 282 -29.84 7.48 36.85
C THR A 282 -29.44 6.01 36.99
N PRO A 283 -28.17 5.66 37.24
CA PRO A 283 -27.83 4.31 37.64
C PRO A 283 -28.50 4.04 38.98
N THR A 284 -29.51 3.18 38.97
CA THR A 284 -30.03 2.51 40.16
C THR A 284 -28.84 1.86 40.88
N PRO A 285 -28.67 2.06 42.20
CA PRO A 285 -27.57 1.47 42.94
C PRO A 285 -27.64 -0.06 42.83
N PRO A 286 -26.51 -0.77 42.70
CA PRO A 286 -26.51 -2.21 42.73
C PRO A 286 -27.00 -2.67 44.10
N THR A 287 -28.02 -3.51 44.06
CA THR A 287 -28.53 -4.29 45.18
C THR A 287 -27.42 -5.14 45.80
N THR A 288 -27.28 -5.00 47.11
CA THR A 288 -27.01 -6.07 48.08
C THR A 288 -25.72 -6.90 47.90
N PRO A 289 -24.67 -6.63 48.68
CA PRO A 289 -23.59 -7.61 48.92
C PRO A 289 -24.08 -8.74 49.85
N PRO A 290 -23.58 -9.98 49.69
CA PRO A 290 -23.97 -11.10 50.53
C PRO A 290 -23.37 -11.02 51.95
N ALA A 291 -24.05 -11.73 52.84
CA ALA A 291 -23.96 -11.71 54.29
C ALA A 291 -22.56 -11.68 54.93
N THR A 292 -22.48 -10.84 55.96
CA THR A 292 -21.52 -10.77 57.07
C THR A 292 -21.37 -12.11 57.80
N PRO A 293 -20.14 -12.51 58.20
CA PRO A 293 -19.93 -13.20 59.46
C PRO A 293 -19.49 -12.22 60.55
N THR A 294 -20.19 -12.31 61.68
CA THR A 294 -20.07 -11.58 62.94
C THR A 294 -18.64 -11.54 63.51
N PRO A 295 -18.13 -10.38 63.99
CA PRO A 295 -16.95 -10.34 64.87
C PRO A 295 -17.34 -10.37 66.36
N SER A 296 -16.57 -11.14 67.12
CA SER A 296 -16.50 -11.12 68.60
C SER A 296 -15.65 -9.91 69.07
N PRO A 297 -15.86 -9.35 70.28
CA PRO A 297 -15.35 -8.04 70.66
C PRO A 297 -13.96 -8.11 71.31
N GLY A 298 -13.13 -7.07 71.10
CA GLY A 298 -11.91 -6.88 71.88
C GLY A 298 -11.02 -5.73 71.39
N ASP A 299 -11.06 -4.63 72.15
CA ASP A 299 -9.97 -3.69 72.44
C ASP A 299 -9.72 -2.41 71.60
N PRO A 300 -9.19 -1.33 72.26
CA PRO A 300 -9.74 0.02 72.17
C PRO A 300 -8.97 0.99 71.25
N SER A 301 -9.65 2.07 70.87
CA SER A 301 -9.21 3.14 69.96
C SER A 301 -8.02 3.99 70.46
N PRO A 302 -7.16 4.50 69.55
CA PRO A 302 -6.26 5.62 69.83
C PRO A 302 -6.94 6.99 69.60
N PRO A 303 -6.42 8.09 70.20
CA PRO A 303 -7.16 9.33 70.37
C PRO A 303 -7.19 10.25 69.13
N THR A 304 -8.23 11.07 69.09
CA THR A 304 -8.57 12.11 68.12
C THR A 304 -7.55 13.27 68.09
N PRO A 305 -7.18 13.82 66.92
CA PRO A 305 -6.43 15.08 66.85
C PRO A 305 -7.33 16.31 67.05
N THR A 306 -6.87 17.21 67.91
CA THR A 306 -7.45 18.50 68.33
C THR A 306 -7.56 19.52 67.18
N PRO A 307 -8.61 20.37 67.13
CA PRO A 307 -8.72 21.45 66.14
C PRO A 307 -7.75 22.61 66.41
N SER A 308 -7.16 23.14 65.32
CA SER A 308 -6.25 24.29 65.28
C SER A 308 -7.01 25.63 65.45
N PRO A 309 -6.46 26.63 66.19
CA PRO A 309 -7.17 27.88 66.48
C PRO A 309 -7.20 28.88 65.31
N THR A 310 -8.33 29.57 65.21
CA THR A 310 -8.65 30.69 64.31
C THR A 310 -7.75 31.92 64.57
N PRO A 311 -7.13 32.52 63.54
CA PRO A 311 -6.44 33.81 63.70
C PRO A 311 -7.40 35.01 63.67
N THR A 312 -7.17 35.91 64.62
CA THR A 312 -7.85 37.20 64.91
C THR A 312 -7.73 38.23 63.77
N PRO A 313 -8.72 39.12 63.55
CA PRO A 313 -8.66 40.15 62.51
C PRO A 313 -7.64 41.26 62.78
N GLN A 314 -6.84 41.60 61.77
CA GLN A 314 -5.86 42.69 61.76
C GLN A 314 -6.51 44.01 61.27
N PRO A 315 -6.19 45.18 61.86
CA PRO A 315 -6.89 46.44 61.59
C PRO A 315 -6.58 47.05 60.21
N THR A 316 -7.60 47.70 59.65
CA THR A 316 -7.60 48.41 58.37
C THR A 316 -6.65 49.63 58.38
N PRO A 317 -5.69 49.74 57.45
CA PRO A 317 -4.92 50.97 57.27
C PRO A 317 -5.73 52.03 56.50
N THR A 318 -5.63 53.26 57.00
CA THR A 318 -6.22 54.51 56.49
C THR A 318 -5.70 54.86 55.08
N PRO A 319 -6.52 55.44 54.18
CA PRO A 319 -6.09 55.76 52.81
C PRO A 319 -5.08 56.93 52.76
N THR A 320 -3.95 56.68 52.13
CA THR A 320 -2.92 57.68 51.76
C THR A 320 -3.37 58.48 50.52
N PRO A 321 -3.18 59.81 50.47
CA PRO A 321 -3.65 60.63 49.35
C PRO A 321 -2.95 60.31 48.03
N THR A 322 -3.75 60.31 46.96
CA THR A 322 -3.37 60.07 45.56
C THR A 322 -2.33 61.10 45.06
N PRO A 323 -1.16 60.69 44.55
CA PRO A 323 -0.25 61.61 43.87
C PRO A 323 -0.78 61.98 42.48
N THR A 324 -0.70 63.27 42.17
CA THR A 324 -0.98 63.90 40.87
C THR A 324 -0.17 63.25 39.74
N PRO A 325 -0.76 63.00 38.54
CA PRO A 325 -0.05 62.32 37.46
C PRO A 325 1.08 63.16 36.88
N THR A 326 2.30 62.60 36.91
CA THR A 326 3.47 63.07 36.15
C THR A 326 3.22 62.82 34.64
N PRO A 327 3.52 63.76 33.74
CA PRO A 327 3.34 63.57 32.30
C PRO A 327 4.17 62.38 31.79
N THR A 328 3.49 61.47 31.09
CA THR A 328 4.09 60.29 30.46
C THR A 328 5.07 60.73 29.36
N PRO A 329 6.33 60.26 29.37
CA PRO A 329 7.24 60.48 28.24
C PRO A 329 6.67 59.81 26.97
N PRO A 330 6.90 60.37 25.77
CA PRO A 330 6.35 59.82 24.54
C PRO A 330 6.85 58.38 24.35
N THR A 331 5.91 57.48 24.09
CA THR A 331 6.17 56.10 23.72
C THR A 331 7.22 56.05 22.61
N PRO A 332 8.34 55.31 22.77
CA PRO A 332 9.27 55.07 21.68
C PRO A 332 8.50 54.47 20.49
N ALA A 333 8.72 55.02 19.30
CA ALA A 333 8.14 54.47 18.08
C ALA A 333 8.47 52.97 17.99
N PRO A 334 7.50 52.11 17.63
CA PRO A 334 7.77 50.68 17.48
C PRO A 334 8.93 50.49 16.49
N PRO A 335 9.85 49.54 16.77
CA PRO A 335 10.89 49.22 15.81
C PRO A 335 10.23 48.86 14.46
N PRO A 336 10.87 49.22 13.34
CA PRO A 336 10.34 48.89 12.02
C PRO A 336 10.03 47.38 11.96
N PRO A 337 8.93 46.97 11.33
CA PRO A 337 8.56 45.57 11.23
C PRO A 337 9.73 44.80 10.63
N GLU A 338 10.07 43.69 11.28
CA GLU A 338 11.10 42.77 10.81
C GLU A 338 10.78 42.38 9.36
N PRO A 339 11.76 42.40 8.44
CA PRO A 339 11.50 41.99 7.07
C PRO A 339 10.89 40.58 7.06
N PRO A 340 9.91 40.31 6.19
CA PRO A 340 9.30 38.99 6.12
C PRO A 340 10.40 37.93 5.95
N PRO A 341 10.30 36.78 6.63
CA PRO A 341 11.25 35.71 6.45
C PRO A 341 11.38 35.40 4.95
N PRO A 342 12.59 35.13 4.45
CA PRO A 342 12.79 34.81 3.04
C PRO A 342 11.83 33.68 2.66
N GLU A 343 11.14 33.87 1.53
CA GLU A 343 10.26 32.86 0.95
C GLU A 343 11.01 31.52 0.92
N PRO A 344 10.41 30.41 1.41
CA PRO A 344 11.08 29.13 1.40
C PRO A 344 11.57 28.84 -0.01
N GLU A 345 12.87 28.57 -0.12
CA GLU A 345 13.53 28.29 -1.39
C GLU A 345 12.71 27.22 -2.13
N PRO A 346 12.41 27.41 -3.43
CA PRO A 346 11.56 26.48 -4.16
C PRO A 346 12.13 25.08 -4.01
N PRO A 347 11.30 24.07 -3.68
CA PRO A 347 11.79 22.72 -3.42
C PRO A 347 12.64 22.27 -4.61
N PRO A 348 13.78 21.60 -4.37
CA PRO A 348 14.66 21.15 -5.45
C PRO A 348 13.83 20.37 -6.48
N PRO A 349 14.04 20.60 -7.78
CA PRO A 349 13.12 20.13 -8.78
C PRO A 349 13.05 18.59 -8.72
N ALA A 350 11.84 18.03 -8.67
CA ALA A 350 11.63 16.60 -8.56
C ALA A 350 12.19 15.86 -9.80
N CYS A 351 12.52 14.58 -9.64
CA CYS A 351 12.90 13.73 -10.77
C CYS A 351 11.65 13.35 -11.57
N THR A 352 11.67 13.57 -12.88
CA THR A 352 10.71 13.01 -13.83
C THR A 352 11.37 11.92 -14.65
N TYR A 353 10.58 10.93 -15.05
CA TYR A 353 11.03 9.76 -15.83
C TYR A 353 10.08 9.55 -17.01
N GLU A 354 10.63 9.14 -18.14
CA GLU A 354 9.88 8.60 -19.28
C GLU A 354 10.33 7.15 -19.48
N VAL A 355 9.38 6.23 -19.68
CA VAL A 355 9.67 4.80 -19.86
C VAL A 355 9.13 4.30 -21.19
N LYS A 356 9.90 3.43 -21.85
CA LYS A 356 9.50 2.84 -23.13
C LYS A 356 10.01 1.40 -23.26
N PRO A 357 9.16 0.43 -23.67
CA PRO A 357 7.75 0.58 -24.03
C PRO A 357 6.85 0.78 -22.80
N THR A 358 5.68 1.39 -22.99
CA THR A 358 4.68 1.59 -21.93
C THR A 358 3.75 0.38 -21.75
N ALA A 359 3.87 -0.66 -22.58
CA ALA A 359 3.21 -1.95 -22.46
C ALA A 359 4.02 -3.03 -23.19
N ILE A 360 3.95 -4.27 -22.71
CA ILE A 360 4.63 -5.43 -23.32
C ILE A 360 3.58 -6.46 -23.73
N SER A 361 3.69 -7.00 -24.95
CA SER A 361 2.84 -8.10 -25.44
C SER A 361 3.71 -9.27 -25.88
N ALA A 362 3.49 -10.45 -25.29
CA ALA A 362 4.28 -11.64 -25.53
C ALA A 362 3.44 -12.80 -26.10
N ALA A 363 4.06 -13.58 -26.98
CA ALA A 363 3.53 -14.89 -27.36
C ALA A 363 3.61 -15.88 -26.17
N ALA A 364 2.93 -17.02 -26.30
CA ALA A 364 2.95 -18.05 -25.27
C ALA A 364 4.36 -18.58 -24.95
N GLU A 365 5.28 -18.53 -25.91
CA GLU A 365 6.67 -18.97 -25.73
C GLU A 365 7.48 -18.04 -24.81
N GLY A 366 6.95 -16.84 -24.53
CA GLY A 366 7.65 -15.79 -23.80
C GLY A 366 8.39 -14.83 -24.71
N THR A 367 9.03 -13.83 -24.11
CA THR A 367 9.87 -12.84 -24.79
C THR A 367 10.88 -12.24 -23.80
N SER A 368 11.90 -11.58 -24.32
CA SER A 368 12.79 -10.73 -23.52
C SER A 368 12.78 -9.34 -24.13
N GLU A 369 12.34 -8.33 -23.37
CA GLU A 369 12.31 -6.93 -23.79
C GLU A 369 13.00 -6.04 -22.77
N THR A 370 13.64 -4.97 -23.22
CA THR A 370 14.23 -3.97 -22.33
C THR A 370 13.33 -2.74 -22.29
N ILE A 371 12.95 -2.34 -21.09
CA ILE A 371 12.29 -1.07 -20.81
C ILE A 371 13.40 -0.02 -20.61
N ALA A 372 13.48 0.95 -21.50
CA ALA A 372 14.31 2.13 -21.33
C ALA A 372 13.71 3.06 -20.28
N VAL A 373 14.57 3.67 -19.47
CA VAL A 373 14.25 4.71 -18.49
C VAL A 373 15.04 5.95 -18.87
N ASP A 374 14.35 7.00 -19.29
CA ASP A 374 14.93 8.32 -19.56
C ASP A 374 14.63 9.21 -18.36
N ALA A 375 15.67 9.62 -17.64
CA ALA A 375 15.55 10.41 -16.43
C ALA A 375 15.87 11.88 -16.71
N SER A 376 15.08 12.78 -16.13
CA SER A 376 15.32 14.23 -16.25
C SER A 376 16.72 14.70 -15.83
N ARG A 377 17.41 13.94 -14.96
CA ARG A 377 18.78 14.23 -14.50
C ARG A 377 19.54 12.95 -14.21
N GLY A 378 20.86 13.00 -14.39
CA GLY A 378 21.78 11.88 -14.18
C GLY A 378 21.94 11.41 -12.72
N ASN A 379 21.34 12.10 -11.74
CA ASN A 379 21.33 11.69 -10.33
C ASN A 379 19.96 11.17 -9.87
N CYS A 380 18.98 11.05 -10.77
CA CYS A 380 17.67 10.53 -10.46
C CYS A 380 17.72 9.01 -10.28
N ALA A 381 17.67 8.56 -9.04
CA ALA A 381 17.58 7.14 -8.72
C ALA A 381 16.19 6.59 -9.06
N TRP A 382 16.12 5.38 -9.58
CA TRP A 382 14.88 4.68 -9.86
C TRP A 382 14.99 3.20 -9.49
N THR A 383 13.85 2.56 -9.29
CA THR A 383 13.73 1.13 -9.00
C THR A 383 12.75 0.46 -9.94
N ALA A 384 12.86 -0.85 -10.06
CA ALA A 384 11.90 -1.69 -10.75
C ALA A 384 11.54 -2.95 -9.96
N GLN A 385 10.28 -3.34 -10.05
CA GLN A 385 9.71 -4.48 -9.33
C GLN A 385 8.71 -5.22 -10.23
N SER A 386 8.65 -6.54 -10.07
CA SER A 386 7.69 -7.38 -10.80
C SER A 386 6.45 -7.64 -9.94
N GLY A 387 5.27 -7.53 -10.55
CA GLY A 387 4.00 -7.91 -9.93
C GLY A 387 3.62 -9.38 -10.13
N ALA A 388 4.42 -10.17 -10.86
CA ALA A 388 4.11 -11.57 -11.14
C ALA A 388 5.35 -12.46 -11.19
N SER A 389 5.27 -13.68 -10.65
CA SER A 389 6.41 -14.60 -10.55
C SER A 389 6.95 -15.09 -11.90
N TRP A 390 6.16 -15.02 -12.98
CA TRP A 390 6.55 -15.39 -14.35
C TRP A 390 7.16 -14.22 -15.16
N LEU A 391 7.31 -13.05 -14.53
CA LEU A 391 8.00 -11.87 -15.06
C LEU A 391 9.29 -11.68 -14.27
N VAL A 392 10.42 -12.05 -14.88
CA VAL A 392 11.75 -11.97 -14.28
C VAL A 392 12.42 -10.68 -14.72
N LEU A 393 13.01 -9.93 -13.78
CA LEU A 393 13.66 -8.65 -14.05
C LEU A 393 15.18 -8.74 -13.87
N GLU A 394 15.90 -8.08 -14.77
CA GLU A 394 17.33 -7.80 -14.65
C GLU A 394 17.54 -6.29 -14.67
N GLY A 395 18.34 -5.77 -13.72
CA GLY A 395 18.51 -4.33 -13.52
C GLY A 395 17.35 -3.69 -12.74
N THR A 396 17.11 -4.14 -11.50
CA THR A 396 15.98 -3.67 -10.66
C THR A 396 16.17 -2.30 -10.03
N SER A 397 17.29 -1.62 -10.30
CA SER A 397 17.54 -0.25 -9.85
C SER A 397 18.62 0.40 -10.71
N GLY A 398 18.57 1.73 -10.82
CA GLY A 398 19.58 2.51 -11.52
C GLY A 398 19.54 3.99 -11.13
N VAL A 399 20.45 4.77 -11.73
CA VAL A 399 20.55 6.22 -11.51
C VAL A 399 20.76 6.89 -12.87
N GLY A 400 20.01 7.96 -13.14
CA GLY A 400 20.00 8.60 -14.45
C GLY A 400 19.30 7.73 -15.48
N ASP A 401 19.70 7.89 -16.74
CA ASP A 401 19.16 7.05 -17.83
C ASP A 401 19.61 5.59 -17.67
N GLY A 402 18.77 4.65 -18.08
CA GLY A 402 19.13 3.24 -18.04
C GLY A 402 18.05 2.34 -18.60
N GLY A 403 18.05 1.08 -18.19
CA GLY A 403 17.01 0.15 -18.62
C GLY A 403 16.88 -1.08 -17.74
N VAL A 404 15.69 -1.66 -17.80
CA VAL A 404 15.31 -2.88 -17.08
C VAL A 404 14.95 -3.93 -18.11
N THR A 405 15.66 -5.06 -18.11
CA THR A 405 15.29 -6.18 -18.98
C THR A 405 14.21 -7.00 -18.29
N VAL A 406 13.09 -7.17 -18.97
CA VAL A 406 11.96 -8.01 -18.56
C VAL A 406 11.99 -9.29 -19.38
N ARG A 407 12.16 -10.41 -18.70
CA ARG A 407 12.01 -11.73 -19.27
C ARG A 407 10.63 -12.28 -18.91
N VAL A 408 9.80 -12.42 -19.93
CA VAL A 408 8.48 -13.04 -19.85
C VAL A 408 8.65 -14.54 -20.03
N GLU A 409 8.38 -15.32 -18.98
CA GLU A 409 8.45 -16.79 -19.06
C GLU A 409 7.33 -17.37 -19.93
N ALA A 410 7.51 -18.57 -20.47
CA ALA A 410 6.51 -19.23 -21.30
C ALA A 410 5.21 -19.52 -20.52
N ASN A 411 4.06 -19.28 -21.17
CA ASN A 411 2.74 -19.67 -20.70
C ASN A 411 2.37 -21.02 -21.32
N THR A 412 2.29 -22.06 -20.49
CA THR A 412 1.89 -23.42 -20.91
C THR A 412 0.39 -23.69 -20.75
N ALA A 413 -0.36 -22.75 -20.17
CA ALA A 413 -1.81 -22.86 -20.03
C ALA A 413 -2.52 -22.49 -21.33
N ASP A 414 -3.68 -23.10 -21.57
CA ASP A 414 -4.59 -22.82 -22.69
C ASP A 414 -5.42 -21.53 -22.48
N THR A 415 -5.16 -20.80 -21.39
CA THR A 415 -5.72 -19.48 -21.10
C THR A 415 -4.64 -18.40 -21.16
N PRO A 416 -4.93 -17.21 -21.73
CA PRO A 416 -3.99 -16.09 -21.69
C PRO A 416 -3.79 -15.60 -20.25
N ARG A 417 -2.64 -15.00 -19.97
CA ARG A 417 -2.32 -14.43 -18.65
C ARG A 417 -1.81 -13.00 -18.76
N THR A 418 -2.07 -12.21 -17.72
CA THR A 418 -1.65 -10.81 -17.65
C THR A 418 -0.91 -10.54 -16.35
N GLY A 419 0.05 -9.64 -16.37
CA GLY A 419 0.83 -9.18 -15.23
C GLY A 419 1.28 -7.74 -15.44
N ALA A 420 2.11 -7.22 -14.54
CA ALA A 420 2.68 -5.89 -14.69
C ALA A 420 4.07 -5.80 -14.07
N VAL A 421 4.89 -4.90 -14.61
CA VAL A 421 6.18 -4.49 -14.03
C VAL A 421 6.05 -3.02 -13.66
N THR A 422 6.55 -2.64 -12.48
CA THR A 422 6.67 -1.23 -12.11
C THR A 422 8.11 -0.79 -12.34
N VAL A 423 8.36 0.29 -13.08
CA VAL A 423 9.68 0.87 -13.35
C VAL A 423 9.60 2.37 -13.14
N ALA A 424 10.49 2.94 -12.31
CA ALA A 424 10.48 4.37 -11.98
C ALA A 424 9.09 4.89 -11.53
N ALA A 425 8.39 4.08 -10.72
CA ALA A 425 7.01 4.27 -10.26
C ALA A 425 5.92 4.26 -11.36
N GLN A 426 6.26 3.91 -12.60
CA GLN A 426 5.31 3.74 -13.71
C GLN A 426 4.99 2.26 -13.91
N VAL A 427 3.70 1.93 -14.05
CA VAL A 427 3.24 0.55 -14.22
C VAL A 427 3.12 0.21 -15.70
N ILE A 428 3.88 -0.79 -16.14
CA ILE A 428 3.92 -1.29 -17.51
C ILE A 428 3.16 -2.63 -17.55
N PRO A 429 1.95 -2.68 -18.14
CA PRO A 429 1.19 -3.91 -18.26
C PRO A 429 1.87 -4.88 -19.22
N VAL A 430 1.81 -6.16 -18.88
CA VAL A 430 2.32 -7.26 -19.69
C VAL A 430 1.18 -8.23 -20.00
N SER A 431 0.85 -8.41 -21.27
CA SER A 431 -0.11 -9.43 -21.72
C SER A 431 0.60 -10.57 -22.41
N GLN A 432 0.29 -11.81 -22.03
CA GLN A 432 0.84 -13.00 -22.64
C GLN A 432 -0.28 -13.91 -23.16
N ALA A 433 -0.15 -14.34 -24.42
CA ALA A 433 -1.10 -15.26 -25.05
C ALA A 433 -1.18 -16.61 -24.32
N ALA A 434 -2.29 -17.32 -24.50
CA ALA A 434 -2.41 -18.73 -24.16
C ALA A 434 -1.44 -19.56 -25.00
N ALA A 435 -0.94 -20.66 -24.45
CA ALA A 435 -0.35 -21.73 -25.25
C ALA A 435 -1.30 -22.05 -26.41
N PRO A 436 -0.80 -22.13 -27.67
CA PRO A 436 -1.60 -22.68 -28.75
C PRO A 436 -2.12 -24.03 -28.26
N GLY A 437 -3.45 -24.18 -28.17
CA GLY A 437 -4.05 -25.45 -27.82
C GLY A 437 -3.44 -26.50 -28.73
N VAL A 438 -2.87 -27.56 -28.16
CA VAL A 438 -2.24 -28.60 -28.95
C VAL A 438 -3.32 -29.15 -29.88
N VAL A 439 -3.30 -28.74 -31.14
CA VAL A 439 -4.03 -29.42 -32.21
C VAL A 439 -3.33 -30.76 -32.38
N VAL A 440 -3.67 -31.71 -31.51
CA VAL A 440 -3.28 -33.09 -31.72
C VAL A 440 -4.05 -33.50 -32.97
N GLU A 441 -3.36 -33.60 -34.11
CA GLU A 441 -3.96 -34.01 -35.36
C GLU A 441 -4.71 -35.33 -35.12
N GLU A 442 -6.04 -35.30 -35.27
CA GLU A 442 -6.88 -36.47 -34.99
C GLU A 442 -6.41 -37.62 -35.88
N VAL A 443 -6.03 -38.73 -35.25
CA VAL A 443 -5.73 -39.97 -35.96
C VAL A 443 -7.06 -40.55 -36.43
N ARG A 444 -7.18 -40.74 -37.75
CA ARG A 444 -8.28 -41.47 -38.38
C ARG A 444 -7.78 -42.83 -38.83
N LEU A 445 -8.40 -43.89 -38.31
CA LEU A 445 -8.08 -45.27 -38.67
C LEU A 445 -9.35 -45.95 -39.14
N GLU A 446 -9.25 -46.71 -40.22
CA GLU A 446 -10.33 -47.55 -40.72
C GLU A 446 -9.80 -48.95 -40.95
N GLY A 447 -10.48 -49.95 -40.41
CA GLY A 447 -10.06 -51.34 -40.57
C GLY A 447 -10.76 -52.28 -39.60
N PRO A 448 -10.48 -53.59 -39.68
CA PRO A 448 -11.05 -54.57 -38.79
C PRO A 448 -10.50 -54.38 -37.37
N ALA A 449 -11.40 -54.32 -36.39
CA ALA A 449 -11.04 -54.40 -34.98
C ALA A 449 -10.50 -55.81 -34.65
N SER A 450 -9.46 -55.88 -33.84
CA SER A 450 -8.86 -57.14 -33.38
C SER A 450 -8.46 -57.05 -31.90
N GLN A 451 -8.38 -58.18 -31.21
CA GLN A 451 -8.08 -58.25 -29.78
C GLN A 451 -9.06 -57.41 -28.92
N VAL A 452 -10.34 -57.38 -29.32
CA VAL A 452 -11.36 -56.63 -28.57
C VAL A 452 -11.51 -57.23 -27.18
N SER A 453 -11.35 -56.39 -26.16
CA SER A 453 -11.37 -56.78 -24.75
C SER A 453 -11.89 -55.63 -23.88
N GLY A 454 -12.31 -55.95 -22.66
CA GLY A 454 -12.91 -54.99 -21.72
C GLY A 454 -14.43 -54.96 -21.76
N ALA A 455 -15.02 -54.03 -21.02
CA ALA A 455 -16.47 -53.85 -20.91
C ALA A 455 -16.86 -52.42 -21.29
N CYS A 456 -17.97 -52.30 -21.99
CA CYS A 456 -18.56 -51.02 -22.37
C CYS A 456 -18.70 -50.04 -21.18
N PRO A 457 -18.40 -48.74 -21.36
CA PRO A 457 -17.88 -48.06 -22.56
C PRO A 457 -16.35 -48.07 -22.68
N THR A 458 -15.64 -48.79 -21.80
CA THR A 458 -14.17 -48.82 -21.72
C THR A 458 -13.64 -50.13 -22.31
N ILE A 459 -13.70 -50.23 -23.64
CA ILE A 459 -13.11 -51.33 -24.41
C ILE A 459 -11.74 -50.95 -25.00
N THR A 460 -10.93 -51.96 -25.24
CA THR A 460 -9.65 -51.87 -25.95
C THR A 460 -9.64 -52.82 -27.12
N PHE A 461 -9.08 -52.38 -28.26
CA PHE A 461 -8.95 -53.18 -29.47
C PHE A 461 -7.83 -52.62 -30.35
N ARG A 462 -7.42 -53.32 -31.41
CA ARG A 462 -6.42 -52.85 -32.37
C ARG A 462 -7.03 -52.62 -33.74
N VAL A 463 -6.57 -51.58 -34.42
CA VAL A 463 -6.82 -51.29 -35.84
C VAL A 463 -5.48 -51.04 -36.50
N GLU A 464 -5.16 -51.77 -37.58
CA GLU A 464 -3.85 -51.70 -38.26
C GLU A 464 -2.64 -51.83 -37.31
N GLY A 465 -2.78 -52.68 -36.27
CA GLY A 465 -1.74 -52.89 -35.27
C GLY A 465 -1.63 -51.81 -34.18
N ARG A 466 -2.34 -50.68 -34.29
CA ARG A 466 -2.36 -49.61 -33.25
C ARG A 466 -3.40 -49.92 -32.18
N LEU A 467 -3.02 -49.81 -30.91
CA LEU A 467 -3.94 -49.99 -29.79
C LEU A 467 -4.90 -48.81 -29.70
N ILE A 468 -6.19 -49.09 -29.69
CA ILE A 468 -7.28 -48.14 -29.48
C ILE A 468 -7.81 -48.33 -28.06
N ARG A 469 -7.86 -47.24 -27.30
CA ARG A 469 -8.48 -47.18 -25.98
C ARG A 469 -9.74 -46.34 -26.08
N THR A 470 -10.80 -46.79 -25.44
CA THR A 470 -12.05 -46.03 -25.33
C THR A 470 -12.35 -45.75 -23.86
N ASN A 471 -13.13 -44.73 -23.58
CA ASN A 471 -13.57 -44.38 -22.23
C ASN A 471 -15.01 -43.84 -22.26
N ALA A 472 -15.52 -43.40 -21.12
CA ALA A 472 -16.88 -42.85 -21.01
C ALA A 472 -17.16 -41.61 -21.88
N ALA A 473 -16.11 -40.92 -22.37
CA ALA A 473 -16.22 -39.78 -23.28
C ALA A 473 -16.15 -40.17 -24.76
N THR A 474 -15.78 -41.42 -25.09
CA THR A 474 -15.76 -41.90 -26.48
C THR A 474 -17.18 -41.97 -27.03
N ASN A 475 -17.42 -41.26 -28.14
CA ASN A 475 -18.71 -41.28 -28.82
C ASN A 475 -18.88 -42.58 -29.63
N PHE A 476 -19.87 -43.38 -29.28
CA PHE A 476 -20.35 -44.48 -30.10
C PHE A 476 -21.70 -44.08 -30.69
N PRO A 477 -21.88 -43.99 -32.01
CA PRO A 477 -23.18 -43.73 -32.60
C PRO A 477 -24.24 -44.71 -32.09
N GLY A 478 -25.32 -44.19 -31.53
CA GLY A 478 -26.37 -44.98 -30.89
C GLY A 478 -26.02 -45.59 -29.53
N ASN A 479 -24.89 -45.22 -28.92
CA ASN A 479 -24.35 -45.73 -27.65
C ASN A 479 -24.08 -47.25 -27.65
N ARG A 480 -23.77 -47.82 -28.82
CA ARG A 480 -23.62 -49.28 -29.03
C ARG A 480 -22.15 -49.70 -29.15
N CYS A 481 -21.36 -49.52 -28.09
CA CYS A 481 -19.97 -50.02 -28.06
C CYS A 481 -19.89 -51.56 -28.11
N ASP A 482 -20.97 -52.26 -27.75
CA ASP A 482 -21.14 -53.71 -27.83
C ASP A 482 -21.07 -54.28 -29.26
N ARG A 483 -21.18 -53.41 -30.27
CA ARG A 483 -21.06 -53.77 -31.68
C ARG A 483 -19.62 -53.88 -32.17
N VAL A 484 -18.65 -53.37 -31.42
CA VAL A 484 -17.24 -53.54 -31.75
C VAL A 484 -16.83 -54.96 -31.35
N ARG A 485 -16.50 -55.80 -32.33
CA ARG A 485 -16.13 -57.21 -32.18
C ARG A 485 -14.92 -57.52 -33.04
N ASP A 486 -14.20 -58.60 -32.74
CA ASP A 486 -13.10 -59.05 -33.59
C ASP A 486 -13.59 -59.28 -35.02
N GLY A 487 -12.86 -58.71 -35.99
CA GLY A 487 -13.19 -58.72 -37.42
C GLY A 487 -14.14 -57.60 -37.87
N GLN A 488 -14.78 -56.87 -36.95
CA GLN A 488 -15.71 -55.80 -37.31
C GLN A 488 -14.96 -54.59 -37.88
N VAL A 489 -15.35 -54.13 -39.07
CA VAL A 489 -14.79 -52.89 -39.65
C VAL A 489 -15.30 -51.69 -38.87
N VAL A 490 -14.36 -50.89 -38.37
CA VAL A 490 -14.60 -49.68 -37.59
C VAL A 490 -13.89 -48.48 -38.21
N ASN A 491 -14.52 -47.31 -38.13
CA ASN A 491 -13.91 -46.02 -38.37
C ASN A 491 -13.68 -45.35 -37.00
N VAL A 492 -12.41 -45.12 -36.66
CA VAL A 492 -11.97 -44.58 -35.38
C VAL A 492 -11.42 -43.19 -35.60
N ARG A 493 -11.88 -42.23 -34.79
CA ARG A 493 -11.23 -40.92 -34.59
C ARG A 493 -10.73 -40.85 -33.16
N GLY A 494 -9.54 -40.29 -32.96
CA GLY A 494 -9.01 -40.15 -31.61
C GLY A 494 -7.68 -39.40 -31.54
N THR A 495 -7.23 -39.17 -30.32
CA THR A 495 -5.97 -38.49 -30.04
C THR A 495 -4.85 -39.51 -29.83
N PRO A 496 -3.72 -39.40 -30.56
CA PRO A 496 -2.57 -40.25 -30.32
C PRO A 496 -2.01 -40.01 -28.91
N GLN A 497 -1.56 -41.08 -28.27
CA GLN A 497 -0.99 -41.10 -26.94
C GLN A 497 0.53 -41.32 -27.03
N ARG A 498 1.27 -40.95 -25.97
CA ARG A 498 2.74 -41.09 -25.92
C ARG A 498 3.22 -42.54 -26.04
N ASP A 499 2.38 -43.51 -25.68
CA ASP A 499 2.66 -44.95 -25.79
C ASP A 499 2.38 -45.52 -27.19
N GLY A 500 2.03 -44.67 -28.17
CA GLY A 500 1.66 -45.06 -29.53
C GLY A 500 0.21 -45.54 -29.68
N SER A 501 -0.56 -45.60 -28.59
CA SER A 501 -2.00 -45.88 -28.64
C SER A 501 -2.80 -44.67 -29.10
N VAL A 502 -4.10 -44.87 -29.36
CA VAL A 502 -5.04 -43.81 -29.70
C VAL A 502 -6.18 -43.84 -28.69
N LEU A 503 -6.43 -42.72 -28.02
CA LEU A 503 -7.63 -42.54 -27.21
C LEU A 503 -8.76 -42.11 -28.14
N ALA A 504 -9.73 -42.99 -28.37
CA ALA A 504 -10.79 -42.73 -29.31
C ALA A 504 -11.75 -41.65 -28.79
N THR A 505 -11.97 -40.62 -29.61
CA THR A 505 -13.05 -39.65 -29.44
C THR A 505 -14.34 -40.13 -30.08
N ARG A 506 -14.25 -40.96 -31.13
CA ARG A 506 -15.39 -41.59 -31.80
C ARG A 506 -15.05 -42.94 -32.40
N VAL A 507 -15.95 -43.92 -32.26
CA VAL A 507 -15.85 -45.23 -32.91
C VAL A 507 -17.16 -45.56 -33.60
N GLN A 508 -17.13 -45.75 -34.91
CA GLN A 508 -18.30 -46.09 -35.72
C GLN A 508 -18.08 -47.44 -36.40
N THR A 509 -19.00 -48.39 -36.20
CA THR A 509 -19.00 -49.67 -36.93
C THR A 509 -19.67 -49.46 -38.28
N ASN A 510 -19.01 -49.81 -39.39
CA ASN A 510 -19.69 -49.85 -40.68
C ASN A 510 -20.64 -51.06 -40.68
N GLY A 511 -21.94 -50.81 -40.85
CA GLY A 511 -22.91 -51.88 -40.95
C GLY A 511 -22.57 -52.76 -42.14
N SER A 512 -22.42 -54.07 -41.91
CA SER A 512 -22.38 -55.05 -42.98
C SER A 512 -23.60 -54.83 -43.87
N GLY A 513 -23.37 -54.51 -45.15
CA GLY A 513 -24.41 -54.54 -46.16
C GLY A 513 -25.16 -55.87 -46.10
N SER A 514 -26.47 -55.78 -46.26
CA SER A 514 -27.36 -56.88 -46.59
C SER A 514 -26.71 -57.87 -47.56
N GLN A 515 -26.50 -59.11 -47.10
CA GLN A 515 -26.53 -60.24 -48.00
C GLN A 515 -27.96 -60.34 -48.52
N GLU A 516 -28.15 -60.05 -49.81
CA GLU A 516 -29.27 -60.60 -50.57
C GLU A 516 -29.10 -62.13 -50.57
N GLU A 517 -30.01 -62.77 -49.85
CA GLU A 517 -30.18 -64.21 -49.82
C GLU A 517 -30.73 -64.66 -51.18
N GLY A 518 -29.87 -65.23 -52.02
CA GLY A 518 -30.31 -65.95 -53.21
C GLY A 518 -30.90 -67.30 -52.82
N GLY A 519 -32.16 -67.55 -53.21
CA GLY A 519 -32.72 -68.90 -53.17
C GLY A 519 -34.20 -68.97 -53.56
N GLY A 520 -34.52 -69.57 -54.72
CA GLY A 520 -35.87 -70.05 -55.00
C GLY A 520 -36.27 -70.10 -56.47
N VAL A 521 -35.77 -71.09 -57.22
CA VAL A 521 -36.44 -71.63 -58.42
C VAL A 521 -37.66 -72.45 -57.98
N ASP A 522 -38.85 -72.19 -58.54
CA ASP A 522 -39.70 -73.18 -59.24
C ASP A 522 -41.09 -72.63 -59.65
N ALA A 523 -41.32 -72.69 -60.96
CA ALA A 523 -42.45 -73.28 -61.69
C ALA A 523 -43.94 -73.12 -61.25
N LEU A 524 -44.73 -72.73 -62.27
CA LEU A 524 -46.09 -73.15 -62.65
C LEU A 524 -47.32 -72.28 -62.28
N ARG A 525 -48.00 -71.93 -63.38
CA ARG A 525 -49.38 -71.45 -63.61
C ARG A 525 -49.66 -69.96 -63.58
#